data_AF-A0AAX4NIN8-F1
#
_entry.id   AF-A0AAX4NIN8-F1
#
_cell.length_a   1.000
_cell.length_b   1.000
_cell.length_c   1.000
_cell.angle_alpha   90.00
_cell.angle_beta   90.00
_cell.angle_gamma   90.00
#
_symmetry.space_group_name_H-M   'P 1'
#
loop_
_entity.id
_entity.type
_entity.pdbx_description
1 polymer ?
#
loop_
_entity_poly.entity_id
_entity_poly.type
_entity_poly.pdbx_seq_one_letter_code
_entity_poly.pdbx_strand_id
1 'polypeptide(L)'
;MKRTTIVIGFILLIFAVFILLQKGGLIIGIIVLVGSALSFSSGFSVYFTKNRITRIRKTAYDGIVQNGILRIEKGSFHADKDTFIKRMEKIQDILADQELMPKFGLDAIYLEYTSEEKARKIAEMINSRGLKTDIIQDRMNWEIKLEI
;
A
#
# COMPACT_ATOMS: atom_id res chain seq x y z
N MET A 1 -9.23 -13.01 -14.25
CA MET A 1 -8.90 -12.27 -15.49
C MET A 1 -7.43 -11.94 -15.71
N LYS A 2 -6.53 -11.92 -14.70
CA LYS A 2 -5.16 -11.37 -14.88
C LYS A 2 -4.00 -12.38 -14.86
N ARG A 3 -4.17 -13.54 -14.22
CA ARG A 3 -3.28 -14.70 -14.44
C ARG A 3 -3.47 -15.28 -15.85
N THR A 4 -4.68 -15.17 -16.38
CA THR A 4 -5.03 -15.60 -17.73
C THR A 4 -4.28 -14.80 -18.80
N THR A 5 -4.01 -13.51 -18.63
CA THR A 5 -3.26 -12.71 -19.62
C THR A 5 -1.78 -13.11 -19.71
N ILE A 6 -1.14 -13.46 -18.60
CA ILE A 6 0.25 -13.97 -18.62
C ILE A 6 0.31 -15.35 -19.30
N VAL A 7 -0.66 -16.22 -19.00
CA VAL A 7 -0.77 -17.55 -19.63
C VAL A 7 -1.05 -17.43 -21.13
N ILE A 8 -1.95 -16.53 -21.54
CA ILE A 8 -2.24 -16.23 -22.94
C ILE A 8 -1.00 -15.68 -23.65
N GLY A 9 -0.24 -14.77 -23.01
CA GLY A 9 1.02 -14.27 -23.55
C GLY A 9 2.04 -15.38 -23.81
N PHE A 10 2.14 -16.35 -22.90
CA PHE A 10 3.03 -17.51 -23.05
C PHE A 10 2.59 -18.44 -24.19
N ILE A 11 1.28 -18.69 -24.32
CA ILE A 11 0.71 -19.48 -25.42
C ILE A 11 0.96 -18.79 -26.78
N LEU A 12 0.74 -17.48 -26.87
CA LEU A 12 1.00 -16.70 -28.09
C LEU A 12 2.48 -16.68 -28.46
N LEU A 13 3.38 -16.65 -27.47
CA LEU A 13 4.82 -16.68 -27.72
C LEU A 13 5.27 -18.04 -28.28
N ILE A 14 4.77 -19.14 -27.71
CA ILE A 14 5.02 -20.50 -28.25
C ILE A 14 4.47 -20.60 -29.68
N PHE A 15 3.27 -20.08 -29.92
CA PHE A 15 2.62 -20.09 -31.23
C PHE A 15 3.37 -19.22 -32.27
N ALA A 16 3.88 -18.05 -31.87
CA ALA A 16 4.71 -17.19 -32.72
C ALA A 16 6.00 -17.90 -33.13
N VAL A 17 6.69 -18.54 -32.18
CA VAL A 17 7.93 -19.30 -32.46
C VAL A 17 7.64 -20.46 -33.40
N PHE A 18 6.54 -21.19 -33.20
CA PHE A 18 6.12 -22.28 -34.08
C PHE A 18 5.84 -21.81 -35.51
N ILE A 19 5.15 -20.68 -35.69
CA ILE A 19 4.86 -20.10 -37.00
C ILE A 19 6.13 -19.60 -37.70
N LEU A 20 7.06 -19.02 -36.95
CA LEU A 20 8.35 -18.54 -37.50
C LEU A 20 9.23 -19.68 -38.03
N LEU A 21 9.07 -20.90 -37.52
CA LEU A 21 9.79 -22.09 -37.98
C LEU A 21 9.20 -22.69 -39.29
N GLN A 22 7.99 -22.29 -39.70
CA GLN A 22 7.41 -22.72 -40.98
C GLN A 22 7.84 -21.81 -42.14
N LYS A 23 8.17 -22.41 -43.29
CA LYS A 23 8.52 -21.66 -44.52
C LYS A 23 7.33 -20.79 -44.94
N GLY A 24 7.50 -19.47 -44.92
CA GLY A 24 6.47 -18.49 -45.31
C GLY A 24 5.72 -17.83 -44.15
N GLY A 25 5.95 -18.25 -42.90
CA GLY A 25 5.25 -17.73 -41.72
C GLY A 25 5.78 -16.41 -41.15
N LEU A 26 6.81 -15.81 -41.75
CA LEU A 26 7.56 -14.67 -41.17
C LEU A 26 6.67 -13.47 -40.79
N ILE A 27 5.77 -13.05 -41.68
CA ILE A 27 4.90 -11.87 -41.46
C ILE A 27 3.91 -12.14 -40.32
N ILE A 28 3.26 -13.32 -40.33
CA ILE A 28 2.28 -13.71 -39.33
C ILE A 28 2.96 -13.92 -37.96
N GLY A 29 4.14 -14.54 -37.96
CA GLY A 29 4.95 -14.75 -36.77
C GLY A 29 5.34 -13.45 -36.09
N ILE A 30 5.76 -12.43 -36.85
CA ILE A 30 6.08 -11.09 -36.32
C ILE A 30 4.85 -10.44 -35.68
N ILE A 31 3.68 -10.50 -36.33
CA ILE A 31 2.44 -9.92 -35.78
C ILE A 31 2.05 -10.59 -34.45
N VAL A 32 2.14 -11.92 -34.38
CA VAL A 32 1.83 -12.68 -33.15
C VAL A 32 2.85 -12.36 -32.05
N LEU A 33 4.12 -12.19 -32.41
CA LEU A 33 5.19 -11.84 -31.48
C LEU A 33 4.98 -10.44 -30.87
N VAL A 34 4.57 -9.46 -31.69
CA VAL A 34 4.19 -8.12 -31.20
C VAL A 34 2.97 -8.19 -30.26
N GLY A 35 1.95 -8.98 -30.61
CA GLY A 35 0.79 -9.21 -29.75
C GLY A 35 1.14 -9.87 -28.41
N SER A 36 2.12 -10.79 -28.42
CA SER A 36 2.65 -11.41 -27.19
C SER A 36 3.37 -10.38 -26.32
N ALA A 37 4.20 -9.52 -26.92
CA ALA A 37 4.95 -8.49 -26.20
C ALA A 37 4.02 -7.46 -25.51
N LEU A 38 2.92 -7.06 -26.16
CA LEU A 38 1.90 -6.18 -25.58
C LEU A 38 1.13 -6.85 -24.43
N SER A 39 0.87 -8.15 -24.55
CA SER A 39 0.22 -8.93 -23.49
C SER A 39 1.14 -9.09 -22.26
N PHE A 40 2.45 -9.23 -22.49
CA PHE A 40 3.43 -9.25 -21.41
C PHE A 40 3.65 -7.88 -20.76
N SER A 41 3.71 -6.78 -21.52
CA SER A 41 3.92 -5.44 -20.94
C SER A 41 2.79 -5.02 -20.01
N SER A 42 1.55 -5.33 -20.37
CA SER A 42 0.37 -5.11 -19.54
C SER A 42 0.29 -6.06 -18.33
N GLY A 43 0.74 -7.31 -18.45
CA GLY A 43 0.77 -8.26 -17.33
C GLY A 43 1.90 -8.00 -16.32
N PHE A 44 3.09 -7.64 -16.81
CA PHE A 44 4.29 -7.46 -16.00
C PHE A 44 4.26 -6.13 -15.22
N SER A 45 3.83 -5.03 -15.85
CA SER A 45 3.70 -3.72 -15.18
C SER A 45 2.81 -3.78 -13.93
N VAL A 46 1.71 -4.55 -13.99
CA VAL A 46 0.77 -4.70 -12.86
C VAL A 46 1.34 -5.60 -11.76
N TYR A 47 2.07 -6.67 -12.11
CA TYR A 47 2.71 -7.55 -11.12
C TYR A 47 3.79 -6.81 -10.32
N PHE A 48 4.63 -6.03 -11.01
CA PHE A 48 5.67 -5.22 -10.38
C PHE A 48 5.07 -4.07 -9.55
N THR A 49 4.01 -3.43 -10.04
CA THR A 49 3.31 -2.37 -9.30
C THR A 49 2.67 -2.92 -8.03
N LYS A 50 2.00 -4.08 -8.08
CA LYS A 50 1.39 -4.68 -6.88
C LYS A 50 2.43 -5.02 -5.81
N ASN A 51 3.53 -5.69 -6.20
CA ASN A 51 4.60 -6.03 -5.27
C ASN A 51 5.31 -4.79 -4.70
N ARG A 52 5.42 -3.72 -5.48
CA ARG A 52 5.96 -2.44 -5.03
C ARG A 52 5.03 -1.76 -4.03
N ILE A 53 3.72 -1.69 -4.30
CA ILE A 53 2.73 -1.11 -3.37
C ILE A 53 2.73 -1.84 -2.03
N THR A 54 2.74 -3.17 -2.02
CA THR A 54 2.80 -3.94 -0.77
C THR A 54 4.08 -3.72 0.03
N ARG A 55 5.22 -3.52 -0.65
CA ARG A 55 6.47 -3.17 0.03
C ARG A 55 6.43 -1.75 0.59
N ILE A 56 5.96 -0.78 -0.17
CA ILE A 56 5.84 0.63 0.25
C ILE A 56 4.95 0.73 1.49
N ARG A 57 3.78 0.08 1.48
CA ARG A 57 2.85 0.02 2.61
C ARG A 57 3.51 -0.54 3.88
N LYS A 58 4.29 -1.62 3.73
CA LYS A 58 5.04 -2.20 4.85
C LYS A 58 6.12 -1.24 5.37
N THR A 59 6.88 -0.62 4.48
CA THR A 59 7.93 0.34 4.85
C THR A 59 7.38 1.60 5.53
N ALA A 60 6.22 2.10 5.09
CA ALA A 60 5.54 3.23 5.74
C ALA A 60 5.17 2.89 7.18
N TYR A 61 4.51 1.75 7.41
CA TYR A 61 4.18 1.26 8.75
C TYR A 61 5.43 1.09 9.63
N ASP A 62 6.44 0.37 9.14
CA ASP A 62 7.67 0.11 9.90
C ASP A 62 8.37 1.43 10.29
N GLY A 63 8.38 2.42 9.39
CA GLY A 63 8.94 3.75 9.64
C GLY A 63 8.17 4.54 10.70
N ILE A 64 6.83 4.49 10.69
CA ILE A 64 5.98 5.14 11.70
C ILE A 64 6.23 4.54 13.09
N VAL A 65 6.25 3.21 13.18
CA VAL A 65 6.45 2.49 14.45
C VAL A 65 7.85 2.75 15.01
N GLN A 66 8.89 2.70 14.17
CA GLN A 66 10.25 3.00 14.60
C GLN A 66 10.40 4.44 15.10
N ASN A 67 9.79 5.41 14.43
CA ASN A 67 9.80 6.80 14.88
C ASN A 67 9.11 6.97 16.24
N GLY A 68 7.97 6.30 16.44
CA GLY A 68 7.27 6.26 17.73
C GLY A 68 8.15 5.68 18.84
N ILE A 69 8.77 4.51 18.61
CA ILE A 69 9.69 3.89 19.56
C ILE A 69 10.86 4.82 19.91
N LEU A 70 11.48 5.44 18.92
CA LEU A 70 12.59 6.37 19.15
C LEU A 70 12.19 7.58 20.00
N ARG A 71 10.94 8.05 19.86
CA ARG A 71 10.41 9.15 20.69
C ARG A 71 10.10 8.71 22.11
N ILE A 72 9.60 7.49 22.29
CA ILE A 72 9.41 6.86 23.61
C ILE A 72 10.74 6.75 24.34
N GLU A 73 11.76 6.21 23.66
CA GLU A 73 13.11 6.04 24.23
C GLU A 73 13.78 7.37 24.57
N LYS A 74 13.47 8.44 23.83
CA LYS A 74 13.92 9.82 24.11
C LYS A 74 13.08 10.54 25.17
N GLY A 75 11.98 9.97 25.63
CA GLY A 75 11.06 10.59 26.58
C GLY A 75 10.22 11.74 26.00
N SER A 76 10.21 11.94 24.67
CA SER A 76 9.38 12.96 24.01
C SER A 76 7.98 12.45 23.65
N PHE A 77 7.73 11.16 23.87
CA PHE A 77 6.42 10.53 23.74
C PHE A 77 6.17 9.61 24.93
N HIS A 78 5.19 9.94 25.77
CA HIS A 78 4.83 9.23 26.99
C HIS A 78 3.90 8.06 26.67
N ALA A 79 4.50 6.94 26.27
CA ALA A 79 3.79 5.69 26.07
C ALA A 79 4.68 4.52 26.50
N ASP A 80 4.06 3.46 27.01
CA ASP A 80 4.75 2.19 27.18
C ASP A 80 5.04 1.57 25.80
N LYS A 81 6.28 1.13 25.57
CA LYS A 81 6.74 0.63 24.27
C LYS A 81 5.94 -0.58 23.79
N ASP A 82 5.70 -1.54 24.66
CA ASP A 82 4.99 -2.78 24.31
C ASP A 82 3.51 -2.51 24.04
N THR A 83 2.90 -1.62 24.83
CA THR A 83 1.53 -1.16 24.66
C THR A 83 1.37 -0.39 23.35
N PHE A 84 2.30 0.51 23.04
CA PHE A 84 2.33 1.25 21.77
C PHE A 84 2.37 0.29 20.57
N ILE A 85 3.31 -0.66 20.55
CA ILE A 85 3.43 -1.62 19.44
C ILE A 85 2.13 -2.40 19.26
N LYS A 86 1.56 -2.95 20.34
CA LYS A 86 0.30 -3.69 20.30
C LYS A 86 -0.87 -2.85 19.77
N ARG A 87 -0.92 -1.55 20.11
CA ARG A 87 -1.94 -0.64 19.58
C ARG A 87 -1.72 -0.35 18.10
N MET A 88 -0.49 -0.12 17.67
CA MET A 88 -0.16 0.13 16.26
C MET A 88 -0.46 -1.08 15.37
N GLU A 89 -0.21 -2.30 15.84
CA GLU A 89 -0.52 -3.54 15.12
C GLU A 89 -2.01 -3.65 14.78
N LYS A 90 -2.90 -3.23 15.68
CA LYS A 90 -4.36 -3.23 15.45
C LYS A 90 -4.77 -2.34 14.29
N ILE A 91 -3.98 -1.31 13.96
CA ILE A 91 -4.30 -0.32 12.92
C ILE A 91 -3.24 -0.31 11.81
N GLN A 92 -2.51 -1.40 11.64
CA GLN A 92 -1.41 -1.50 10.68
C GLN A 92 -1.83 -1.15 9.26
N ASP A 93 -2.99 -1.63 8.79
CA ASP A 93 -3.54 -1.33 7.47
C ASP A 93 -3.88 0.16 7.29
N ILE A 94 -4.35 0.82 8.34
CA ILE A 94 -4.68 2.26 8.32
C ILE A 94 -3.40 3.10 8.27
N LEU A 95 -2.39 2.71 9.05
CA LEU A 95 -1.08 3.38 9.09
C LEU A 95 -0.28 3.15 7.81
N ALA A 96 -0.36 1.94 7.24
CA ALA A 96 0.31 1.59 6.00
C ALA A 96 -0.25 2.36 4.79
N ASP A 97 -1.51 2.83 4.87
CA ASP A 97 -2.18 3.60 3.83
C ASP A 97 -2.03 5.12 4.01
N GLN A 98 -1.30 5.57 5.04
CA GLN A 98 -0.97 6.98 5.21
C GLN A 98 0.06 7.45 4.17
N GLU A 99 -0.22 8.59 3.55
CA GLU A 99 0.73 9.27 2.67
C GLU A 99 1.71 10.16 3.45
N LEU A 100 1.29 10.64 4.62
CA LEU A 100 2.05 11.56 5.47
C LEU A 100 2.45 10.89 6.78
N MET A 101 3.63 11.26 7.28
CA MET A 101 4.10 10.82 8.60
C MET A 101 3.18 11.41 9.68
N PRO A 102 2.62 10.58 10.59
CA PRO A 102 1.82 11.06 11.71
C PRO A 102 2.58 12.03 12.60
N LYS A 103 1.86 12.98 13.21
CA LYS A 103 2.42 13.85 14.24
C LYS A 103 2.33 13.11 15.59
N PHE A 104 3.41 13.14 16.35
CA PHE A 104 3.45 12.57 17.70
C PHE A 104 3.34 13.71 18.71
N GLY A 105 2.27 13.71 19.50
CA GLY A 105 2.12 14.56 20.67
C GLY A 105 2.81 13.96 21.89
N LEU A 106 2.41 14.42 23.09
CA LEU A 106 2.94 13.89 24.34
C LEU A 106 2.39 12.49 24.65
N ASP A 107 1.11 12.25 24.40
CA ASP A 107 0.35 11.04 24.78
C ASP A 107 -0.54 10.50 23.65
N ALA A 108 -0.53 11.18 22.49
CA ALA A 108 -1.37 10.84 21.36
C ALA A 108 -0.63 10.94 20.01
N ILE A 109 -1.17 10.25 19.01
CA ILE A 109 -0.73 10.31 17.62
C ILE A 109 -1.81 11.00 16.80
N TYR A 110 -1.43 11.90 15.90
CA TYR A 110 -2.35 12.62 15.04
C TYR A 110 -2.18 12.17 13.60
N LEU A 111 -3.25 11.62 13.01
CA LEU A 111 -3.33 11.21 11.62
C LEU A 111 -4.05 12.28 10.81
N GLU A 112 -3.39 12.83 9.80
CA GLU A 112 -3.90 13.97 9.03
C GLU A 112 -4.68 13.52 7.79
N TYR A 113 -5.85 14.11 7.57
CA TYR A 113 -6.73 13.87 6.43
C TYR A 113 -7.23 15.19 5.84
N THR A 114 -7.42 15.20 4.53
CA THR A 114 -7.95 16.36 3.80
C THR A 114 -9.48 16.47 3.81
N SER A 115 -10.18 15.42 4.25
CA SER A 115 -11.65 15.33 4.21
C SER A 115 -12.20 14.85 5.55
N GLU A 116 -13.21 15.56 6.07
CA GLU A 116 -13.92 15.20 7.30
C GLU A 116 -14.55 13.82 7.21
N GLU A 117 -15.20 13.51 6.09
CA GLU A 117 -15.89 12.24 5.87
C GLU A 117 -14.90 11.07 5.95
N LYS A 118 -13.72 11.25 5.33
CA LYS A 118 -12.63 10.26 5.40
C LYS A 118 -12.11 10.12 6.83
N ALA A 119 -11.87 11.22 7.52
CA ALA A 119 -11.41 11.20 8.91
C ALA A 119 -12.41 10.47 9.83
N ARG A 120 -13.72 10.76 9.68
CA ARG A 120 -14.80 10.15 10.44
C ARG A 120 -14.89 8.64 10.23
N LYS A 121 -14.88 8.21 8.97
CA LYS A 121 -14.91 6.78 8.62
C LYS A 121 -13.71 6.03 9.20
N ILE A 122 -12.51 6.62 9.12
CA ILE A 122 -11.32 5.98 9.67
C ILE A 122 -11.36 5.97 11.21
N ALA A 123 -11.82 7.05 11.85
CA ALA A 123 -11.97 7.10 13.30
C ALA A 123 -12.94 6.03 13.81
N GLU A 124 -14.08 5.82 13.13
CA GLU A 124 -15.01 4.72 13.42
C GLU A 124 -14.35 3.34 13.28
N MET A 125 -13.54 3.15 12.23
CA MET A 125 -12.78 1.91 12.05
C MET A 125 -11.78 1.70 13.18
N ILE A 126 -11.06 2.73 13.62
CA ILE A 126 -10.10 2.63 14.73
C ILE A 126 -10.83 2.34 16.05
N ASN A 127 -11.92 3.05 16.32
CA ASN A 127 -12.78 2.86 17.49
C ASN A 127 -13.33 1.42 17.55
N SER A 128 -13.76 0.86 16.42
CA SER A 128 -14.26 -0.53 16.34
C SER A 128 -13.20 -1.58 16.71
N ARG A 129 -11.91 -1.22 16.67
CA ARG A 129 -10.77 -2.08 17.06
C ARG A 129 -10.34 -1.88 18.52
N GLY A 130 -11.12 -1.11 19.27
CA GLY A 130 -10.94 -0.90 20.70
C GLY A 130 -9.83 0.11 21.04
N LEU A 131 -9.56 1.06 20.15
CA LEU A 131 -8.67 2.19 20.39
C LEU A 131 -9.50 3.47 20.44
N LYS A 132 -9.20 4.38 21.37
CA LYS A 132 -9.93 5.64 21.48
C LYS A 132 -9.39 6.65 20.48
N THR A 133 -10.29 7.23 19.69
CA THR A 133 -9.97 8.32 18.78
C THR A 133 -10.94 9.48 18.86
N ASP A 134 -10.38 10.68 18.76
CA ASP A 134 -11.13 11.93 18.58
C ASP A 134 -10.81 12.55 17.21
N ILE A 135 -11.77 13.30 16.67
CA ILE A 135 -11.59 14.05 15.41
C ILE A 135 -11.44 15.52 15.76
N ILE A 136 -10.37 16.13 15.27
CA ILE A 136 -10.02 17.53 15.52
C ILE A 136 -9.88 18.22 14.17
N GLN A 137 -10.40 19.44 14.06
CA GLN A 137 -10.17 20.28 12.89
C GLN A 137 -8.97 21.19 13.16
N ASP A 138 -7.89 21.05 12.38
CA ASP A 138 -6.74 21.96 12.42
C ASP A 138 -6.69 22.79 11.13
N ARG A 139 -7.12 24.05 11.22
CA ARG A 139 -7.21 25.01 10.10
C ARG A 139 -8.06 24.46 8.94
N MET A 140 -7.41 23.93 7.90
CA MET A 140 -8.06 23.37 6.72
C MET A 140 -8.04 21.84 6.67
N ASN A 141 -7.35 21.19 7.61
CA ASN A 141 -7.18 19.75 7.65
C ASN A 141 -7.94 19.15 8.84
N TRP A 142 -8.24 17.85 8.71
CA TRP A 142 -8.91 17.05 9.73
C TRP A 142 -7.93 16.05 10.30
N GLU A 143 -7.74 16.06 11.60
CA GLU A 143 -6.84 15.18 12.30
C GLU A 143 -7.62 14.17 13.13
N ILE A 144 -7.17 12.91 13.11
CA ILE A 144 -7.63 11.90 14.06
C ILE A 144 -6.58 11.81 15.16
N LYS A 145 -6.94 12.23 16.37
CA LYS A 145 -6.15 12.05 17.59
C LYS A 145 -6.39 10.64 18.10
N LEU A 146 -5.34 9.83 18.13
CA LEU A 146 -5.31 8.47 18.66
C LEU A 146 -4.61 8.47 20.02
N GLU A 147 -5.33 8.10 21.07
CA GLU A 147 -4.76 7.98 22.42
C GLU A 147 -3.98 6.67 22.55
N ILE A 148 -2.77 6.74 23.14
CA ILE A 148 -1.87 5.59 23.33
C ILE A 148 -1.79 5.16 24.80
#